data_AF-A0A6G4RGK3-F1
#
_entry.id   AF-A0A6G4RGK3-F1
#
_cell.length_a   1.000
_cell.length_b   1.000
_cell.length_c   1.000
_cell.angle_alpha   90.00
_cell.angle_beta   90.00
_cell.angle_gamma   90.00
#
_symmetry.space_group_name_H-M   'P 1'
#
loop_
_entity.id
_entity.type
_entity.pdbx_description
1 polymer ?
#
loop_
_entity_poly.entity_id
_entity_poly.type
_entity_poly.pdbx_seq_one_letter_code
_entity_poly.pdbx_strand_id
1 'polypeptide(L)'
;MSALTAALTMLPLYAGVGGTEGVTGFPNIGTYLIFGVVLVPIYVMIIAWFTGTPRDTKTGVMGIVYLVGITAGMWVPMFFLTMLIGIIFFGGLPEPVGSPGP
;
A
#
# COMPACT_ATOMS: atom_id res chain seq x y z
N MET A 1 32.10 -16.96 21.92
CA MET A 1 31.13 -16.36 20.99
C MET A 1 31.04 -14.87 21.31
N SER A 2 31.05 -13.97 20.31
CA SER A 2 31.04 -12.53 20.57
C SER A 2 29.65 -12.06 20.99
N ALA A 3 29.57 -10.95 21.74
CA ALA A 3 28.29 -10.36 22.16
C ALA A 3 27.39 -10.01 20.97
N LEU A 4 27.98 -9.69 19.81
CA LEU A 4 27.26 -9.48 18.56
C LEU A 4 26.58 -10.78 18.08
N THR A 5 27.27 -11.92 18.15
CA THR A 5 26.69 -13.23 17.80
C THR A 5 25.55 -13.62 18.73
N ALA A 6 25.66 -13.30 20.02
CA ALA A 6 24.59 -13.52 21.00
C ALA A 6 23.39 -12.58 20.77
N ALA A 7 23.63 -11.32 20.41
CA ALA A 7 22.57 -10.36 20.09
C ALA A 7 21.84 -10.72 18.78
N LEU A 8 22.54 -11.22 17.76
CA LEU A 8 21.96 -11.69 16.50
C LEU A 8 21.12 -12.96 16.67
N THR A 9 21.48 -13.84 17.62
CA THR A 9 20.73 -15.08 17.90
C THR A 9 19.52 -14.85 18.81
N MET A 10 19.52 -13.77 19.59
CA MET A 10 18.38 -13.31 20.41
C MET A 10 17.47 -12.32 19.68
N LEU A 11 17.84 -11.86 18.48
CA LEU A 11 17.00 -11.02 17.65
C LEU A 11 15.80 -11.89 17.20
N PRO A 12 14.55 -11.54 17.55
CA PRO A 12 13.39 -12.29 17.11
C PRO A 12 13.18 -12.00 15.62
N LEU A 13 13.98 -12.65 14.77
CA LEU A 13 13.85 -12.54 13.32
C LEU A 13 12.54 -13.18 12.84
N TYR A 14 11.90 -13.98 13.69
CA TYR A 14 10.63 -14.64 13.45
C TYR A 14 9.87 -14.70 14.79
N ALA A 15 8.85 -13.87 14.97
CA ALA A 15 8.03 -13.85 16.17
C ALA A 15 6.97 -14.98 16.21
N GLY A 16 6.86 -15.81 15.15
CA GLY A 16 5.78 -16.78 15.00
C GLY A 16 4.38 -16.16 14.92
N VAL A 17 4.30 -14.84 14.88
CA VAL A 17 3.09 -14.05 14.58
C VAL A 17 3.21 -13.67 13.11
N GLY A 18 2.33 -14.18 12.24
CA GLY A 18 2.38 -13.86 10.82
C GLY A 18 2.18 -12.36 10.58
N GLY A 19 3.03 -11.77 9.75
CA GLY A 19 3.07 -10.33 9.52
C GLY A 19 1.87 -9.76 8.75
N THR A 20 1.05 -10.60 8.13
CA THR A 20 -0.06 -10.19 7.25
C THR A 20 -1.27 -11.11 7.34
N GLU A 21 -1.51 -11.77 8.48
CA GLU A 21 -2.64 -12.70 8.59
C GLU A 21 -4.00 -11.97 8.54
N GLY A 22 -4.95 -12.54 7.78
CA GLY A 22 -6.33 -12.08 7.71
C GLY A 22 -6.51 -10.71 7.05
N VAL A 23 -7.11 -9.75 7.78
CA VAL A 23 -7.47 -8.42 7.23
C VAL A 23 -6.34 -7.39 7.30
N THR A 24 -5.13 -7.82 7.68
CA THR A 24 -3.97 -6.95 7.92
C THR A 24 -3.01 -6.88 6.73
N GLY A 25 -3.08 -7.85 5.81
CA GLY A 25 -2.34 -7.85 4.55
C GLY A 25 -2.72 -6.69 3.63
N PHE A 26 -1.81 -6.28 2.75
CA PHE A 26 -2.09 -5.25 1.77
C PHE A 26 -2.85 -5.86 0.58
N PRO A 27 -3.93 -5.24 0.07
CA PRO A 27 -4.62 -4.07 0.59
C PRO A 27 -5.46 -4.41 1.82
N ASN A 28 -5.32 -3.64 2.90
CA ASN A 28 -6.02 -3.89 4.16
C ASN A 28 -7.39 -3.18 4.21
N ILE A 29 -8.17 -3.43 5.28
CA ILE A 29 -9.47 -2.76 5.48
C ILE A 29 -9.39 -1.22 5.40
N GLY A 30 -8.30 -0.63 5.91
CA GLY A 30 -8.05 0.81 5.84
C GLY A 30 -7.89 1.31 4.42
N THR A 31 -7.27 0.51 3.54
CA THR A 31 -7.10 0.82 2.11
C THR A 31 -8.47 0.88 1.43
N TYR A 32 -9.32 -0.13 1.67
CA TYR A 32 -10.69 -0.12 1.14
C TYR A 32 -11.53 1.04 1.68
N LEU A 33 -11.38 1.41 2.95
CA LEU A 33 -12.08 2.56 3.52
C LEU A 33 -11.63 3.88 2.90
N ILE A 34 -10.32 4.08 2.74
CA ILE A 34 -9.76 5.31 2.14
C ILE A 34 -10.22 5.44 0.68
N PHE A 35 -9.98 4.41 -0.13
CA PHE A 35 -10.32 4.47 -1.55
C PHE A 35 -11.82 4.34 -1.82
N GLY A 36 -12.56 3.58 -1.02
CA GLY A 36 -13.99 3.34 -1.25
C GLY A 36 -14.91 4.43 -0.68
N VAL A 37 -14.59 4.98 0.49
CA VAL A 37 -15.50 5.90 1.21
C VAL A 37 -14.91 7.30 1.31
N VAL A 38 -13.68 7.42 1.79
CA VAL A 38 -13.07 8.73 2.07
C VAL A 38 -12.82 9.52 0.77
N LEU A 39 -12.42 8.84 -0.31
CA LEU A 39 -12.14 9.48 -1.61
C LEU A 39 -13.38 9.75 -2.47
N VAL A 40 -14.59 9.40 -2.01
CA VAL A 40 -15.83 9.65 -2.77
C VAL A 40 -15.97 11.11 -3.23
N PRO A 41 -15.75 12.14 -2.38
CA PRO A 41 -15.84 13.53 -2.81
C PRO A 41 -14.85 13.89 -3.92
N ILE A 42 -13.66 13.27 -3.91
CA ILE A 42 -12.63 13.48 -4.93
C ILE A 42 -13.06 12.88 -6.25
N TYR A 43 -13.68 11.70 -6.27
CA TYR A 43 -14.23 11.13 -7.50
C TYR A 43 -15.33 12.00 -8.10
N VAL A 44 -16.23 12.52 -7.25
CA VAL A 44 -17.29 13.45 -7.69
C VAL A 44 -16.68 14.73 -8.27
N MET A 45 -15.66 15.30 -7.61
CA MET A 45 -14.92 16.46 -8.11
C MET A 45 -14.28 16.19 -9.48
N ILE A 46 -13.60 15.05 -9.64
CA ILE A 46 -12.97 14.67 -10.91
C ILE A 46 -14.03 14.53 -12.01
N ILE A 47 -15.14 13.85 -11.74
CA ILE A 47 -16.24 13.71 -12.70
C ILE A 47 -16.77 15.10 -13.10
N ALA A 48 -16.95 16.00 -12.14
CA ALA A 48 -17.44 17.36 -12.38
C ALA A 48 -16.53 18.17 -13.32
N TRP A 49 -15.21 17.91 -13.36
CA TRP A 49 -14.30 18.58 -14.30
C TRP A 49 -14.62 18.26 -15.77
N PHE A 50 -15.22 17.11 -16.05
CA PHE A 50 -15.54 16.67 -17.43
C PHE A 50 -17.01 16.82 -17.79
N THR A 51 -17.91 16.80 -16.80
CA THR A 51 -19.35 16.94 -17.01
C THR A 51 -19.86 18.37 -16.84
N GLY A 52 -19.12 19.23 -16.13
CA GLY A 52 -19.47 20.63 -15.93
C GLY A 52 -19.36 21.50 -17.20
N THR A 53 -19.96 22.69 -17.15
CA THR A 53 -19.81 23.73 -18.19
C THR A 53 -19.55 25.08 -17.52
N PRO A 54 -18.56 25.87 -17.98
CA PRO A 54 -17.59 25.56 -19.05
C PRO A 54 -16.57 24.48 -18.63
N ARG A 55 -16.04 23.71 -19.59
CA ARG A 55 -15.03 22.67 -19.35
C ARG A 55 -13.79 22.85 -20.22
N ASP A 56 -12.63 22.62 -19.61
CA ASP A 56 -11.34 22.49 -20.30
C ASP A 56 -10.76 21.10 -20.01
N THR A 57 -10.97 20.18 -20.95
CA THR A 57 -10.53 18.79 -20.84
C THR A 57 -9.02 18.66 -20.73
N LYS A 58 -8.24 19.57 -21.34
CA LYS A 58 -6.77 19.49 -21.31
C LYS A 58 -6.26 19.73 -19.89
N THR A 59 -6.77 20.78 -19.25
CA THR A 59 -6.44 21.08 -17.85
C THR A 59 -6.94 19.98 -16.91
N GLY A 60 -8.16 19.46 -17.14
CA GLY A 60 -8.71 18.34 -16.36
C GLY A 60 -7.85 17.07 -16.43
N VAL A 61 -7.39 16.69 -17.62
CA VAL A 61 -6.50 15.53 -17.80
C VAL A 61 -5.15 15.74 -17.12
N MET A 62 -4.56 16.94 -17.23
CA MET A 62 -3.34 17.27 -16.49
C MET A 62 -3.52 17.09 -14.98
N GLY A 63 -4.64 17.58 -14.44
CA GLY A 63 -4.98 17.41 -13.03
C GLY A 63 -5.10 15.93 -12.64
N ILE A 64 -5.75 15.09 -13.45
CA ILE A 64 -5.80 13.63 -13.21
C ILE A 64 -4.39 13.04 -13.16
N VAL A 65 -3.53 13.37 -14.11
CA VAL A 65 -2.15 12.86 -14.15
C VAL A 65 -1.39 13.22 -12.87
N TYR A 66 -1.52 14.45 -12.37
CA TYR A 66 -0.93 14.84 -11.10
C TYR A 66 -1.51 14.05 -9.91
N LEU A 67 -2.83 13.91 -9.82
CA LEU A 67 -3.48 13.18 -8.74
C LEU A 67 -3.06 11.71 -8.73
N VAL A 68 -3.13 11.03 -9.88
CA VAL A 68 -2.68 9.64 -10.04
C VAL A 68 -1.19 9.51 -9.74
N GLY A 69 -0.36 10.44 -10.23
CA GLY A 69 1.08 10.44 -10.00
C GLY A 69 1.45 10.56 -8.52
N ILE A 70 0.81 11.48 -7.79
CA ILE A 70 1.04 11.67 -6.36
C ILE A 70 0.55 10.46 -5.57
N THR A 71 -0.66 9.96 -5.85
CA THR A 71 -1.19 8.79 -5.17
C THR A 71 -0.34 7.55 -5.45
N ALA A 72 0.00 7.26 -6.71
CA ALA A 72 0.89 6.16 -7.05
C ALA A 72 2.27 6.33 -6.40
N GLY A 73 2.82 7.54 -6.39
CA GLY A 73 4.10 7.86 -5.77
C GLY A 73 4.14 7.59 -4.26
N MET A 74 3.02 7.67 -3.56
CA MET A 74 2.92 7.28 -2.15
C MET A 74 2.73 5.77 -1.97
N TRP A 75 1.80 5.18 -2.72
CA TRP A 75 1.32 3.83 -2.44
C TRP A 75 2.18 2.74 -3.07
N VAL A 76 2.79 2.99 -4.23
CA VAL A 76 3.65 2.02 -4.92
C VAL A 76 4.92 1.72 -4.11
N PRO A 77 5.67 2.71 -3.57
CA PRO A 77 6.80 2.41 -2.70
C PRO A 77 6.40 1.68 -1.44
N MET A 78 5.25 2.02 -0.85
CA MET A 78 4.72 1.33 0.33
C MET A 78 4.44 -0.15 0.00
N PHE A 79 3.82 -0.45 -1.14
CA PHE A 79 3.59 -1.82 -1.61
C PHE A 79 4.92 -2.60 -1.72
N PHE A 80 5.90 -2.07 -2.42
CA PHE A 80 7.20 -2.74 -2.55
C PHE A 80 7.94 -2.88 -1.22
N LEU A 81 7.83 -1.91 -0.32
CA LEU A 81 8.40 -2.01 1.02
C LEU A 81 7.78 -3.17 1.80
N THR A 82 6.45 -3.34 1.73
CA THR A 82 5.78 -4.49 2.38
C THR A 82 6.22 -5.82 1.78
N MET A 83 6.40 -5.90 0.46
CA MET A 83 6.96 -7.08 -0.20
C MET A 83 8.37 -7.40 0.30
N LEU A 84 9.23 -6.39 0.38
CA LEU A 84 10.60 -6.54 0.85
C LEU A 84 10.64 -7.04 2.31
N ILE A 85 9.78 -6.49 3.17
CA ILE A 85 9.65 -6.91 4.57
C ILE A 85 9.18 -8.38 4.64
N GLY A 86 8.16 -8.75 3.87
CA GLY A 86 7.69 -10.13 3.76
C GLY A 86 8.82 -11.10 3.42
N ILE A 87 9.60 -10.78 2.40
CA ILE A 87 10.72 -11.62 1.95
C ILE A 87 11.81 -11.72 3.01
N ILE A 88 12.25 -10.60 3.60
CA ILE A 88 13.40 -10.55 4.50
C ILE A 88 13.08 -11.16 5.87
N PHE A 89 11.90 -10.90 6.42
CA PHE A 89 11.56 -11.27 7.80
C PHE A 89 10.64 -12.49 7.90
N PHE A 90 9.84 -12.77 6.86
CA PHE A 90 8.85 -13.85 6.89
C PHE A 90 9.12 -14.95 5.84
N GLY A 91 10.19 -14.82 5.04
CA GLY A 91 10.66 -15.88 4.13
C GLY A 91 9.74 -16.15 2.94
N GLY A 92 8.79 -15.26 2.66
CA GLY A 92 7.80 -15.43 1.60
C GLY A 92 7.23 -14.10 1.10
N LEU A 93 6.55 -14.14 -0.04
CA LEU A 93 5.81 -12.98 -0.52
C LEU A 93 4.60 -12.74 0.38
N PRO A 94 4.32 -11.50 0.80
CA PRO A 94 3.12 -11.19 1.57
C PRO A 94 1.87 -11.30 0.69
N GLU A 95 0.72 -11.39 1.35
CA GLU A 95 -0.58 -11.27 0.67
C GLU A 95 -0.67 -9.91 -0.08
N PRO A 96 -1.23 -9.90 -1.31
CA PRO A 96 -2.00 -10.96 -1.96
C PRO A 96 -1.18 -11.75 -3.00
N VAL A 97 0.13 -11.50 -3.10
CA VAL A 97 0.99 -12.10 -4.14
C VAL A 97 1.46 -13.50 -3.73
N GLY A 98 1.71 -13.72 -2.44
CA GLY A 98 2.02 -15.03 -1.88
C GLY A 98 0.83 -15.67 -1.16
N SER A 99 0.97 -16.95 -0.82
CA SER A 99 0.08 -17.63 0.12
C SER A 99 0.06 -16.86 1.45
N PRO A 100 -1.08 -16.82 2.17
CA PRO A 100 -1.06 -16.55 3.60
C PRO A 100 0.09 -17.35 4.22
N GLY A 101 0.87 -16.71 5.11
CA GLY A 101 1.85 -17.44 5.91
C GLY A 101 1.21 -18.66 6.57
N PRO A 102 2.01 -19.70 6.91
CA PRO A 102 1.49 -20.91 7.55
C PRO A 102 0.71 -20.61 8.82
#